data_AF-A0A3S4I8C6-F1
#
_entry.id   AF-A0A3S4I8C6-F1
#
_cell.length_a   1.000
_cell.length_b   1.000
_cell.length_c   1.000
_cell.angle_alpha   90.00
_cell.angle_beta   90.00
_cell.angle_gamma   90.00
#
_symmetry.space_group_name_H-M   'P 1'
#
loop_
_entity.id
_entity.type
_entity.pdbx_description
1 polymer ?
#
loop_
_entity_poly.entity_id
_entity_poly.type
_entity_poly.pdbx_seq_one_letter_code
_entity_poly.pdbx_strand_id
1 'polypeptide(L)'
;MRSKLRKLRDIVAWRLMGNDVTDAQAKWRDDAIMRSQSTTLVERRVRMALGTGDRRGLNTWLARLPMEAKEKDEWRYWQADLLLERGREAEAKEILHALMQQRGFYPMVAAQKLGEAYVLKIDKAPTTVDASLTQGAEMARVRELMYWNLDNTARSEWANLVSSRTKSEQAQLARYAFNNHWWDLSVQATIAGKLWDHLEERFPLAYKDLFARYTGGKAISQSYAMAIARQESAWNPKVKSPVGASGLMQVMPGTATHTVKMFSISGYSSPSQLLDPETKHQHWHQLSAIRLSTVW
;
A
#
# COMPACT_ATOMS: atom_id res chain seq x y z
N MET A 1 -17.93 12.94 -33.92
CA MET A 1 -17.94 11.50 -34.29
C MET A 1 -16.58 10.80 -34.05
N ARG A 2 -15.44 11.32 -34.54
CA ARG A 2 -14.10 10.68 -34.41
C ARG A 2 -13.64 10.38 -32.97
N SER A 3 -13.95 11.26 -32.00
CA SER A 3 -13.60 11.06 -30.58
C SER A 3 -14.33 9.86 -29.94
N LYS A 4 -15.61 9.64 -30.26
CA LYS A 4 -16.39 8.50 -29.73
C LYS A 4 -15.88 7.17 -30.27
N LEU A 5 -15.54 7.11 -31.56
CA LEU A 5 -14.97 5.90 -32.18
C LEU A 5 -13.62 5.52 -31.56
N ARG A 6 -12.76 6.51 -31.28
CA ARG A 6 -11.47 6.27 -30.62
C ARG A 6 -11.66 5.69 -29.21
N LYS A 7 -12.55 6.28 -28.41
CA LYS A 7 -12.88 5.75 -27.06
C LYS A 7 -13.36 4.29 -27.12
N LEU A 8 -14.17 3.93 -28.11
CA LEU A 8 -14.62 2.55 -28.29
C LEU A 8 -13.45 1.62 -28.61
N ARG A 9 -12.54 2.04 -29.49
CA ARG A 9 -11.32 1.27 -29.81
C ARG A 9 -10.45 1.06 -28.58
N ASP A 10 -10.28 2.08 -27.74
CA ASP A 10 -9.53 1.99 -26.48
C ASP A 10 -10.15 0.94 -25.53
N ILE A 11 -11.49 0.93 -25.40
CA ILE A 11 -12.22 -0.04 -24.56
C ILE A 11 -12.02 -1.47 -25.07
N VAL A 12 -12.13 -1.68 -26.39
CA VAL A 12 -11.93 -3.02 -26.98
C VAL A 12 -10.47 -3.45 -26.82
N ALA A 13 -9.51 -2.56 -27.09
CA ALA A 13 -8.09 -2.85 -26.89
C ALA A 13 -7.77 -3.22 -25.43
N TRP A 14 -8.41 -2.57 -24.46
CA TRP A 14 -8.25 -2.91 -23.05
C TRP A 14 -8.68 -4.34 -22.72
N ARG A 15 -9.76 -4.82 -23.34
CA ARG A 15 -10.26 -6.20 -23.13
C ARG A 15 -9.34 -7.25 -23.76
N LEU A 16 -8.58 -6.88 -24.79
CA LEU A 16 -7.65 -7.77 -25.51
C LEU A 16 -6.25 -7.85 -24.85
N MET A 17 -6.13 -7.51 -23.56
CA MET A 17 -4.87 -7.59 -22.80
C MET A 17 -4.68 -8.95 -22.10
N GLY A 18 -5.58 -9.90 -22.32
CA GLY A 18 -5.50 -11.27 -21.81
C GLY A 18 -4.53 -12.15 -22.61
N ASN A 19 -4.32 -13.37 -22.12
CA ASN A 19 -3.45 -14.37 -22.75
C ASN A 19 -4.17 -15.22 -23.81
N ASP A 20 -5.49 -15.05 -23.95
CA ASP A 20 -6.41 -15.80 -24.80
C ASP A 20 -6.74 -15.07 -26.12
N VAL A 21 -5.82 -14.21 -26.59
CA VAL A 21 -5.99 -13.43 -27.82
C VAL A 21 -5.28 -14.07 -29.00
N THR A 22 -5.95 -14.09 -30.15
CA THR A 22 -5.34 -14.53 -31.43
C THR A 22 -4.33 -13.50 -31.95
N ASP A 23 -3.42 -13.91 -32.83
CA ASP A 23 -2.44 -13.00 -33.45
C ASP A 23 -3.10 -11.84 -34.18
N ALA A 24 -4.24 -12.08 -34.85
CA ALA A 24 -5.01 -11.05 -35.51
C ALA A 24 -5.57 -10.01 -34.52
N GLN A 25 -6.08 -10.47 -33.37
CA GLN A 25 -6.55 -9.59 -32.30
C GLN A 25 -5.41 -8.81 -31.64
N ALA A 26 -4.26 -9.44 -31.41
CA ALA A 26 -3.07 -8.79 -30.87
C ALA A 26 -2.56 -7.68 -31.80
N LYS A 27 -2.48 -7.96 -33.11
CA LYS A 27 -2.09 -6.97 -34.12
C LYS A 27 -3.07 -5.80 -34.18
N TRP A 28 -4.37 -6.08 -34.16
CA TRP A 28 -5.41 -5.04 -34.14
C TRP A 28 -5.33 -4.19 -32.86
N ARG A 29 -5.15 -4.83 -31.71
CA ARG A 29 -5.00 -4.17 -30.41
C ARG A 29 -3.81 -3.22 -30.44
N ASP A 30 -2.65 -3.69 -30.88
CA ASP A 30 -1.43 -2.89 -30.90
C ASP A 30 -1.58 -1.69 -31.86
N ASP A 31 -2.21 -1.85 -33.04
CA ASP A 31 -2.57 -0.71 -33.91
C ASP A 31 -3.51 0.30 -33.22
N ALA A 32 -4.52 -0.19 -32.50
CA ALA A 32 -5.45 0.67 -31.77
C ALA A 32 -4.74 1.48 -30.68
N ILE A 33 -3.84 0.84 -29.91
CA ILE A 33 -3.06 1.49 -28.85
C ILE A 33 -2.09 2.52 -29.43
N MET A 34 -1.43 2.21 -30.56
CA MET A 34 -0.49 3.14 -31.21
C MET A 34 -1.13 4.48 -31.60
N ARG A 35 -2.43 4.46 -31.91
CA ARG A 35 -3.24 5.63 -32.28
C ARG A 35 -4.00 6.23 -31.08
N SER A 36 -3.91 5.60 -29.91
CA SER A 36 -4.57 6.07 -28.70
C SER A 36 -3.88 7.30 -28.13
N GLN A 37 -4.60 8.03 -27.29
CA GLN A 37 -4.06 9.09 -26.42
C GLN A 37 -4.22 8.73 -24.94
N SER A 38 -4.64 7.49 -24.65
CA SER A 38 -4.83 7.03 -23.29
C SER A 38 -3.52 6.54 -22.68
N THR A 39 -2.96 7.34 -21.77
CA THR A 39 -1.77 6.96 -20.99
C THR A 39 -1.96 5.61 -20.29
N THR A 40 -3.10 5.40 -19.64
CA THR A 40 -3.36 4.17 -18.88
C THR A 40 -3.41 2.93 -19.78
N LEU A 41 -3.90 3.06 -21.01
CA LEU A 41 -3.92 1.97 -21.98
C LEU A 41 -2.50 1.62 -22.44
N VAL A 42 -1.65 2.62 -22.72
CA VAL A 42 -0.24 2.40 -23.07
C VAL A 42 0.50 1.78 -21.90
N GLU A 43 0.33 2.30 -20.68
CA GLU A 43 0.93 1.73 -19.46
C GLU A 43 0.50 0.27 -19.24
N ARG A 44 -0.77 -0.08 -19.50
CA ARG A 44 -1.23 -1.47 -19.42
C ARG A 44 -0.51 -2.35 -20.45
N ARG A 45 -0.26 -1.85 -21.67
CA ARG A 45 0.50 -2.56 -22.70
C ARG A 45 1.98 -2.71 -22.36
N VAL A 46 2.58 -1.71 -21.68
CA VAL A 46 3.93 -1.81 -21.10
C VAL A 46 3.97 -2.93 -20.05
N ARG A 47 3.00 -2.95 -19.11
CA ARG A 47 2.89 -4.02 -18.09
C ARG A 47 2.71 -5.40 -18.71
N MET A 48 1.99 -5.51 -19.82
CA MET A 48 1.88 -6.76 -20.58
C MET A 48 3.26 -7.22 -21.08
N ALA A 49 4.05 -6.32 -21.68
CA ALA A 49 5.40 -6.65 -22.13
C ALA A 49 6.33 -7.08 -20.98
N LEU A 50 6.21 -6.43 -19.82
CA LEU A 50 6.92 -6.84 -18.59
C LEU A 50 6.51 -8.24 -18.14
N GLY A 51 5.21 -8.52 -18.09
CA GLY A 51 4.68 -9.80 -17.63
C GLY A 51 5.04 -11.00 -18.52
N THR A 52 5.30 -10.76 -19.81
CA THR A 52 5.71 -11.82 -20.76
C THR A 52 7.21 -11.83 -21.06
N GLY A 53 8.00 -10.96 -20.43
CA GLY A 53 9.44 -10.82 -20.73
C GLY A 53 9.75 -10.28 -22.14
N ASP A 54 8.81 -9.62 -22.80
CA ASP A 54 8.98 -9.08 -24.16
C ASP A 54 9.83 -7.79 -24.12
N ARG A 55 11.15 -7.94 -24.25
CA ARG A 55 12.11 -6.81 -24.20
C ARG A 55 11.92 -5.82 -25.35
N ARG A 56 11.62 -6.31 -26.56
CA ARG A 56 11.39 -5.45 -27.74
C ARG A 56 10.11 -4.64 -27.58
N GLY A 57 9.05 -5.28 -27.10
CA GLY A 57 7.79 -4.64 -26.76
C GLY A 57 7.96 -3.62 -25.64
N LEU A 58 8.67 -3.96 -24.57
CA LEU A 58 8.95 -3.04 -23.46
C LEU A 58 9.57 -1.74 -23.98
N ASN A 59 10.66 -1.83 -24.75
CA ASN A 59 11.28 -0.66 -25.35
C ASN A 59 10.33 0.13 -26.25
N THR A 60 9.53 -0.56 -27.06
CA THR A 60 8.59 0.09 -27.99
C THR A 60 7.52 0.88 -27.24
N TRP A 61 6.85 0.24 -26.28
CA TRP A 61 5.71 0.83 -25.59
C TRP A 61 6.11 1.85 -24.54
N LEU A 62 7.25 1.67 -23.89
CA LEU A 62 7.79 2.66 -22.96
C LEU A 62 8.15 3.96 -23.70
N ALA A 63 8.72 3.87 -24.90
CA ALA A 63 8.97 5.04 -25.74
C ALA A 63 7.70 5.80 -26.14
N ARG A 64 6.54 5.11 -26.22
CA ARG A 64 5.22 5.69 -26.55
C ARG A 64 4.52 6.37 -25.38
N LEU A 65 5.00 6.19 -24.15
CA LEU A 65 4.45 6.91 -23.01
C LEU A 65 4.64 8.44 -23.21
N PRO A 66 3.65 9.26 -22.84
CA PRO A 66 3.82 10.71 -22.80
C PRO A 66 4.89 11.09 -21.76
N MET A 67 5.47 12.29 -21.90
CA MET A 67 6.61 12.71 -21.08
C MET A 67 6.25 12.69 -19.58
N GLU A 68 5.07 13.16 -19.22
CA GLU A 68 4.59 13.22 -17.84
C GLU A 68 4.45 11.82 -17.22
N ALA A 69 4.11 10.81 -18.04
CA ALA A 69 4.08 9.44 -17.56
C ALA A 69 5.50 8.91 -17.33
N LYS A 70 6.45 9.19 -18.24
CA LYS A 70 7.84 8.72 -18.13
C LYS A 70 8.54 9.19 -16.85
N GLU A 71 8.09 10.27 -16.24
CA GLU A 71 8.60 10.76 -14.95
C GLU A 71 8.22 9.88 -13.74
N LYS A 72 7.25 8.97 -13.87
CA LYS A 72 6.88 8.05 -12.79
C LYS A 72 8.01 7.07 -12.48
N ASP A 73 8.19 6.76 -11.21
CA ASP A 73 9.28 5.90 -10.72
C ASP A 73 9.36 4.57 -11.46
N GLU A 74 8.22 3.91 -11.71
CA GLU A 74 8.18 2.64 -12.44
C GLU A 74 8.83 2.74 -13.82
N TRP A 75 8.52 3.79 -14.57
CA TRP A 75 8.95 3.92 -15.95
C TRP A 75 10.39 4.42 -16.04
N ARG A 76 10.83 5.24 -15.08
CA ARG A 76 12.24 5.59 -14.92
C ARG A 76 13.09 4.35 -14.61
N TYR A 77 12.64 3.48 -13.71
CA TYR A 77 13.34 2.24 -13.40
C TYR A 77 13.43 1.30 -14.61
N TRP A 78 12.31 1.05 -15.30
CA TRP A 78 12.32 0.16 -16.47
C TRP A 78 13.08 0.75 -17.67
N GLN A 79 13.15 2.07 -17.79
CA GLN A 79 14.03 2.74 -18.75
C GLN A 79 15.50 2.49 -18.40
N ALA A 80 15.89 2.60 -17.13
CA ALA A 80 17.25 2.29 -16.68
C ALA A 80 17.59 0.80 -16.92
N ASP A 81 16.66 -0.11 -16.67
CA ASP A 81 16.84 -1.54 -16.94
C ASP A 81 17.11 -1.84 -18.43
N LEU A 82 16.40 -1.17 -19.35
CA LEU A 82 16.67 -1.25 -20.79
C LEU A 82 18.04 -0.64 -21.18
N LEU A 83 18.45 0.44 -20.51
CA LEU A 83 19.75 1.07 -20.76
C LEU A 83 20.91 0.18 -20.32
N LEU A 84 20.79 -0.50 -19.17
CA LEU A 84 21.78 -1.48 -18.70
C LEU A 84 21.96 -2.63 -19.71
N GLU A 85 20.86 -3.19 -20.22
CA GLU A 85 20.91 -4.27 -21.22
C GLU A 85 21.61 -3.83 -22.52
N ARG A 86 21.56 -2.54 -22.84
CA ARG A 86 22.22 -1.94 -24.03
C ARG A 86 23.66 -1.49 -23.78
N GLY A 87 24.20 -1.73 -22.59
CA GLY A 87 25.55 -1.28 -22.21
C GLY A 87 25.66 0.22 -21.95
N ARG A 88 24.54 0.96 -21.84
CA ARG A 88 24.52 2.39 -21.49
C ARG A 88 24.51 2.58 -19.98
N GLU A 89 25.56 2.09 -19.34
CA GLU A 89 25.61 1.95 -17.88
C GLU A 89 25.60 3.29 -17.15
N ALA A 90 26.34 4.30 -17.64
CA ALA A 90 26.40 5.62 -17.01
C ALA A 90 25.02 6.28 -16.90
N GLU A 91 24.25 6.31 -17.99
CA GLU A 91 22.90 6.88 -18.01
C GLU A 91 21.92 6.09 -17.16
N ALA A 92 22.03 4.76 -17.16
CA ALA A 92 21.18 3.94 -16.30
C ALA A 92 21.45 4.22 -14.81
N LYS A 93 22.73 4.28 -14.42
CA LYS A 93 23.14 4.58 -13.04
C LYS A 93 22.69 5.96 -12.61
N GLU A 94 22.78 6.97 -13.47
CA GLU A 94 22.27 8.32 -13.18
C GLU A 94 20.78 8.28 -12.82
N ILE A 95 19.95 7.59 -13.61
CA ILE A 95 18.52 7.43 -13.33
C ILE A 95 18.30 6.69 -12.00
N LEU A 96 19.02 5.59 -11.77
CA LEU A 96 18.86 4.76 -10.57
C LEU A 96 19.29 5.52 -9.29
N HIS A 97 20.42 6.24 -9.31
CA HIS A 97 20.84 7.08 -8.20
C HIS A 97 19.85 8.22 -7.93
N ALA A 98 19.30 8.83 -8.98
CA ALA A 98 18.27 9.85 -8.83
C ALA A 98 16.96 9.28 -8.22
N LEU A 99 16.62 8.02 -8.51
CA LEU A 99 15.51 7.32 -7.85
C LEU A 99 15.82 7.05 -6.38
N MET A 100 17.05 6.65 -6.03
CA MET A 100 17.44 6.37 -4.64
C MET A 100 17.28 7.56 -3.69
N GLN A 101 17.31 8.80 -4.20
CA GLN A 101 17.06 10.00 -3.39
C GLN A 101 15.58 10.16 -2.99
N GLN A 102 14.69 9.36 -3.55
CA GLN A 102 13.26 9.39 -3.28
C GLN A 102 12.85 8.26 -2.34
N ARG A 103 11.58 8.28 -1.93
CA ARG A 103 10.99 7.28 -1.04
C ARG A 103 9.92 6.50 -1.78
N GLY A 104 10.03 5.17 -1.75
CA GLY A 104 9.03 4.29 -2.32
C GLY A 104 9.60 2.92 -2.68
N PHE A 105 8.81 2.15 -3.40
CA PHE A 105 9.19 0.81 -3.86
C PHE A 105 10.36 0.86 -4.86
N TYR A 106 10.22 1.59 -5.97
CA TYR A 106 11.26 1.66 -7.00
C TYR A 106 12.57 2.31 -6.56
N PRO A 107 12.60 3.32 -5.68
CA PRO A 107 13.84 3.78 -5.03
C PRO A 107 14.62 2.67 -4.32
N MET A 108 13.94 1.78 -3.59
CA MET A 108 14.57 0.63 -2.92
C MET A 108 15.03 -0.43 -3.93
N VAL A 109 14.23 -0.70 -4.97
CA VAL A 109 14.62 -1.62 -6.06
C VAL A 109 15.83 -1.07 -6.82
N ALA A 110 15.92 0.25 -7.02
CA ALA A 110 17.07 0.89 -7.66
C ALA A 110 18.36 0.69 -6.85
N ALA A 111 18.31 0.92 -5.53
CA ALA A 111 19.43 0.64 -4.63
C ALA A 111 19.86 -0.83 -4.71
N GLN A 112 18.89 -1.76 -4.66
CA GLN A 112 19.16 -3.19 -4.79
C GLN A 112 19.79 -3.56 -6.14
N LYS A 113 19.30 -2.96 -7.25
CA LYS A 113 19.85 -3.18 -8.61
C LYS A 113 21.30 -2.73 -8.72
N LEU A 114 21.68 -1.66 -8.00
CA LEU A 114 23.06 -1.15 -7.95
C LEU A 114 23.95 -1.88 -6.94
N GLY A 115 23.37 -2.70 -6.05
CA GLY A 115 24.11 -3.33 -4.95
C GLY A 115 24.48 -2.34 -3.84
N GLU A 116 23.74 -1.25 -3.70
CA GLU A 116 23.98 -0.19 -2.72
C GLU A 116 22.94 -0.22 -1.60
N ALA A 117 23.33 0.24 -0.41
CA ALA A 117 22.41 0.35 0.71
C ALA A 117 21.44 1.52 0.49
N TYR A 118 20.14 1.25 0.64
CA TYR A 118 19.12 2.30 0.61
C TYR A 118 19.09 3.08 1.92
N VAL A 119 19.18 4.41 1.86
CA VAL A 119 19.15 5.29 3.03
C VAL A 119 17.72 5.76 3.30
N LEU A 120 17.18 5.39 4.45
CA LEU A 120 15.86 5.87 4.89
C LEU A 120 15.96 7.31 5.40
N LYS A 121 15.27 8.24 4.75
CA LYS A 121 15.01 9.58 5.30
C LYS A 121 13.93 9.48 6.37
N ILE A 122 14.30 9.75 7.61
CA ILE A 122 13.40 9.74 8.77
C ILE A 122 13.39 11.15 9.37
N ASP A 123 12.33 11.89 9.07
CA ASP A 123 12.06 13.15 9.72
C ASP A 123 11.44 12.88 11.10
N LYS A 124 11.90 13.62 12.11
CA LYS A 124 11.39 13.47 13.48
C LYS A 124 10.28 14.48 13.72
N ALA A 125 9.18 14.03 14.32
CA ALA A 125 8.21 14.94 14.91
C ALA A 125 8.84 15.73 16.06
N PRO A 126 8.28 16.91 16.41
CA PRO A 126 8.68 17.63 17.60
C PRO A 126 8.61 16.74 18.84
N THR A 127 9.64 16.80 19.69
CA THR A 127 9.71 16.02 20.94
C THR A 127 8.66 16.43 21.97
N THR A 128 8.20 17.68 21.90
CA THR A 128 7.16 18.24 22.77
C THR A 128 5.91 18.50 21.94
N VAL A 129 4.79 17.95 22.41
CA VAL A 129 3.45 18.24 21.87
C VAL A 129 2.89 19.43 22.63
N ASP A 130 2.42 20.46 21.92
CA ASP A 130 1.76 21.59 22.52
C ASP A 130 0.51 21.13 23.30
N ALA A 131 0.45 21.54 24.56
CA ALA A 131 -0.68 21.29 25.45
C ALA A 131 -2.00 21.81 24.86
N SER A 132 -1.98 22.92 24.13
CA SER A 132 -3.17 23.52 23.51
C SER A 132 -3.86 22.57 22.52
N LEU A 133 -3.09 21.73 21.82
CA LEU A 133 -3.59 20.73 20.87
C LEU A 133 -4.21 19.52 21.55
N THR A 134 -3.89 19.28 22.83
CA THR A 134 -4.23 18.04 23.53
C THR A 134 -5.17 18.24 24.72
N GLN A 135 -5.47 19.48 25.10
CA GLN A 135 -6.33 19.79 26.25
C GLN A 135 -7.75 20.23 25.86
N GLY A 136 -8.02 20.46 24.57
CA GLY A 136 -9.34 20.88 24.09
C GLY A 136 -10.42 19.78 24.19
N ALA A 137 -11.69 20.20 24.13
CA ALA A 137 -12.84 19.29 24.20
C ALA A 137 -12.86 18.22 23.10
N GLU A 138 -12.37 18.52 21.89
CA GLU A 138 -12.26 17.55 20.80
C GLU A 138 -11.30 16.40 21.16
N MET A 139 -10.13 16.72 21.74
CA MET A 139 -9.19 15.70 22.20
C MET A 139 -9.77 14.89 23.36
N ALA A 140 -10.51 15.52 24.27
CA ALA A 140 -11.19 14.81 25.35
C ALA A 140 -12.18 13.77 24.80
N ARG A 141 -12.99 14.12 23.79
CA ARG A 141 -13.87 13.15 23.12
C ARG A 141 -13.09 12.01 22.48
N VAL A 142 -11.99 12.30 21.78
CA VAL A 142 -11.14 11.26 21.18
C VAL A 142 -10.59 10.31 22.25
N ARG A 143 -10.12 10.83 23.39
CA ARG A 143 -9.64 10.02 24.52
C ARG A 143 -10.69 9.02 25.00
N GLU A 144 -11.91 9.49 25.24
CA GLU A 144 -13.01 8.62 25.69
C GLU A 144 -13.36 7.57 24.63
N LEU A 145 -13.45 7.97 23.35
CA LEU A 145 -13.75 7.03 22.27
C LEU A 145 -12.68 5.95 22.11
N MET A 146 -11.40 6.30 22.24
CA MET A 146 -10.30 5.33 22.22
C MET A 146 -10.32 4.42 23.46
N TYR A 147 -10.64 4.96 24.64
CA TYR A 147 -10.78 4.17 25.87
C TYR A 147 -11.85 3.07 25.73
N TRP A 148 -12.97 3.37 25.06
CA TRP A 148 -14.05 2.41 24.81
C TRP A 148 -13.85 1.55 23.55
N ASN A 149 -12.67 1.60 22.89
CA ASN A 149 -12.39 0.89 21.65
C ASN A 149 -13.42 1.18 20.52
N LEU A 150 -13.86 2.44 20.43
CA LEU A 150 -14.74 2.96 19.39
C LEU A 150 -13.93 3.60 18.26
N ASP A 151 -12.93 2.86 17.75
CA ASP A 151 -11.91 3.34 16.81
C ASP A 151 -12.51 4.05 15.58
N ASN A 152 -13.60 3.52 15.00
CA ASN A 152 -14.25 4.13 13.83
C ASN A 152 -14.86 5.52 14.15
N THR A 153 -15.43 5.68 15.35
CA THR A 153 -15.98 6.97 15.80
C THR A 153 -14.86 7.92 16.17
N ALA A 154 -13.84 7.44 16.90
CA ALA A 154 -12.64 8.20 17.23
C ALA A 154 -11.94 8.72 15.97
N ARG A 155 -11.83 7.88 14.93
CA ARG A 155 -11.25 8.22 13.63
C ARG A 155 -11.96 9.39 12.95
N SER A 156 -13.28 9.49 13.11
CA SER A 156 -14.08 10.57 12.52
C SER A 156 -13.85 11.89 13.26
N GLU A 157 -13.84 11.88 14.59
CA GLU A 157 -13.50 13.05 15.42
C GLU A 157 -12.05 13.50 15.18
N TRP A 158 -11.11 12.55 15.12
CA TRP A 158 -9.70 12.81 14.84
C TRP A 158 -9.48 13.42 13.46
N ALA A 159 -10.21 12.97 12.42
CA ALA A 159 -10.13 13.56 11.09
C ALA A 159 -10.44 15.06 11.10
N ASN A 160 -11.48 15.46 11.81
CA ASN A 160 -11.88 16.86 11.95
C ASN A 160 -10.83 17.65 12.72
N LEU A 161 -10.35 17.10 13.84
CA LEU A 161 -9.31 17.74 14.66
C LEU A 161 -8.02 17.98 13.89
N VAL A 162 -7.56 17.03 13.07
CA VAL A 162 -6.28 17.11 12.35
C VAL A 162 -6.36 17.95 11.07
N SER A 163 -7.48 17.90 10.35
CA SER A 163 -7.62 18.53 9.03
C SER A 163 -7.54 20.07 9.06
N SER A 164 -7.91 20.67 10.19
CA SER A 164 -7.89 22.14 10.40
C SER A 164 -6.54 22.68 10.89
N ARG A 165 -5.54 21.80 11.08
CA ARG A 165 -4.26 22.16 11.71
C ARG A 165 -3.14 22.34 10.69
N THR A 166 -2.12 23.09 11.09
CA THR A 166 -0.87 23.25 10.33
C THR A 166 -0.09 21.94 10.28
N LYS A 167 0.83 21.78 9.32
CA LYS A 167 1.68 20.57 9.22
C LYS A 167 2.48 20.28 10.49
N SER A 168 2.96 21.31 11.18
CA SER A 168 3.68 21.16 12.45
C SER A 168 2.79 20.57 13.54
N GLU A 169 1.57 21.13 13.69
CA GLU A 169 0.58 20.62 14.65
C GLU A 169 0.11 19.21 14.28
N GLN A 170 -0.06 18.90 12.99
CA GLN A 170 -0.38 17.55 12.51
C GLN A 170 0.71 16.53 12.87
N ALA A 171 2.00 16.91 12.79
CA ALA A 171 3.11 16.07 13.22
C ALA A 171 3.11 15.87 14.75
N GLN A 172 2.81 16.92 15.51
CA GLN A 172 2.65 16.82 16.97
C GLN A 172 1.49 15.92 17.36
N LEU A 173 0.34 16.03 16.68
CA LEU A 173 -0.82 15.14 16.89
C LEU A 173 -0.50 13.69 16.50
N ALA A 174 0.24 13.46 15.41
CA ALA A 174 0.70 12.12 15.03
C ALA A 174 1.61 11.50 16.11
N ARG A 175 2.55 12.28 16.66
CA ARG A 175 3.42 11.86 17.77
C ARG A 175 2.65 11.67 19.07
N TYR A 176 1.65 12.52 19.35
CA TYR A 176 0.77 12.35 20.51
C TYR A 176 0.01 11.02 20.44
N ALA A 177 -0.64 10.73 19.31
CA ALA A 177 -1.33 9.46 19.11
C ALA A 177 -0.37 8.26 19.19
N PHE A 178 0.84 8.37 18.61
CA PHE A 178 1.89 7.36 18.72
C PHE A 178 2.27 7.06 20.18
N ASN A 179 2.50 8.11 20.97
CA ASN A 179 2.90 7.98 22.38
C ASN A 179 1.79 7.38 23.26
N ASN A 180 0.52 7.53 22.87
CA ASN A 180 -0.64 6.93 23.55
C ASN A 180 -1.02 5.55 23.00
N HIS A 181 -0.21 4.97 22.11
CA HIS A 181 -0.50 3.69 21.45
C HIS A 181 -1.77 3.68 20.57
N TRP A 182 -2.22 4.85 20.11
CA TRP A 182 -3.31 4.99 19.15
C TRP A 182 -2.76 4.92 17.72
N TRP A 183 -2.36 3.71 17.33
CA TRP A 183 -1.58 3.46 16.13
C TRP A 183 -2.27 3.92 14.84
N ASP A 184 -3.58 3.71 14.75
CA ASP A 184 -4.40 4.07 13.60
C ASP A 184 -4.56 5.59 13.46
N LEU A 185 -4.72 6.31 14.57
CA LEU A 185 -4.80 7.77 14.62
C LEU A 185 -3.45 8.42 14.31
N SER A 186 -2.34 7.82 14.75
CA SER A 186 -0.98 8.24 14.38
C SER A 186 -0.79 8.17 12.86
N VAL A 187 -1.13 7.03 12.27
CA VAL A 187 -1.08 6.84 10.81
C VAL A 187 -2.04 7.80 10.10
N GLN A 188 -3.25 8.00 10.60
CA GLN A 188 -4.20 8.94 10.00
C GLN A 188 -3.69 10.37 9.98
N ALA A 189 -3.05 10.83 11.08
CA ALA A 189 -2.49 12.16 11.16
C ALA A 189 -1.36 12.38 10.15
N THR A 190 -0.47 11.39 9.99
CA THR A 190 0.59 11.46 8.97
C THR A 190 0.05 11.51 7.53
N ILE A 191 -1.05 10.80 7.25
CA ILE A 191 -1.73 10.82 5.95
C ILE A 191 -2.33 12.21 5.70
N ALA A 192 -3.07 12.75 6.68
CA ALA A 192 -3.71 14.06 6.58
C ALA A 192 -2.69 15.18 6.35
N GLY A 193 -1.57 15.17 7.09
CA GLY A 193 -0.52 16.18 6.96
C GLY A 193 0.49 15.95 5.83
N LYS A 194 0.35 14.87 5.05
CA LYS A 194 1.32 14.46 4.02
C LYS A 194 2.74 14.35 4.59
N LEU A 195 2.86 13.84 5.81
CA LEU A 195 4.11 13.73 6.58
C LEU A 195 4.91 12.49 6.16
N TRP A 196 5.22 12.39 4.88
CA TRP A 196 5.62 11.12 4.29
C TRP A 196 6.97 10.58 4.77
N ASP A 197 7.84 11.43 5.27
CA ASP A 197 9.16 11.07 5.81
C ASP A 197 9.15 10.87 7.35
N HIS A 198 8.01 11.05 8.02
CA HIS A 198 7.85 10.73 9.46
C HIS A 198 7.62 9.23 9.66
N LEU A 199 8.66 8.42 9.38
CA LEU A 199 8.50 6.97 9.24
C LEU A 199 8.10 6.27 10.55
N GLU A 200 8.50 6.77 11.72
CA GLU A 200 8.14 6.19 13.01
C GLU A 200 6.62 6.21 13.23
N GLU A 201 5.97 7.36 13.00
CA GLU A 201 4.52 7.54 13.13
C GLU A 201 3.75 6.89 11.99
N ARG A 202 4.35 6.79 10.80
CA ARG A 202 3.73 6.12 9.65
C ARG A 202 3.73 4.61 9.74
N PHE A 203 4.73 4.04 10.43
CA PHE A 203 4.95 2.60 10.54
C PHE A 203 5.20 2.20 12.01
N PRO A 204 4.23 2.46 12.92
CA PRO A 204 4.40 2.11 14.32
C PRO A 204 4.50 0.60 14.50
N LEU A 205 5.20 0.17 15.55
CA LEU A 205 5.28 -1.25 15.96
C LEU A 205 4.01 -1.69 16.69
N ALA A 206 2.85 -1.50 16.05
CA ALA A 206 1.54 -1.83 16.60
C ALA A 206 1.41 -3.34 16.85
N TYR A 207 0.86 -3.70 18.01
CA TYR A 207 0.61 -5.09 18.42
C TYR A 207 1.86 -5.99 18.29
N LYS A 208 3.07 -5.45 18.51
CA LYS A 208 4.35 -6.15 18.28
C LYS A 208 4.41 -7.54 18.92
N ASP A 209 4.02 -7.66 20.18
CA ASP A 209 4.08 -8.93 20.92
C ASP A 209 3.09 -9.96 20.39
N LEU A 210 1.93 -9.50 19.91
CA LEU A 210 0.93 -10.32 19.24
C LEU A 210 1.52 -10.89 17.93
N PHE A 211 2.08 -10.02 17.07
CA PHE A 211 2.72 -10.47 15.84
C PHE A 211 3.91 -11.38 16.10
N ALA A 212 4.76 -11.09 17.09
CA ALA A 212 5.90 -11.95 17.45
C ALA A 212 5.43 -13.34 17.90
N ARG A 213 4.45 -13.41 18.80
CA ARG A 213 3.87 -14.67 19.29
C ARG A 213 3.31 -15.51 18.14
N TYR A 214 2.59 -14.90 17.22
CA TYR A 214 1.85 -15.65 16.21
C TYR A 214 2.60 -15.89 14.89
N THR A 215 3.66 -15.15 14.61
CA THR A 215 4.59 -15.48 13.53
C THR A 215 5.68 -16.46 13.98
N GLY A 216 5.89 -16.62 15.29
CA GLY A 216 6.74 -17.67 15.86
C GLY A 216 6.40 -19.06 15.30
N GLY A 217 7.42 -19.75 14.80
CA GLY A 217 7.30 -21.09 14.21
C GLY A 217 6.61 -21.14 12.83
N LYS A 218 6.42 -20.01 12.15
CA LYS A 218 5.88 -19.95 10.78
C LYS A 218 6.95 -19.48 9.78
N ALA A 219 6.74 -19.80 8.51
CA ALA A 219 7.61 -19.35 7.43
C ALA A 219 7.51 -17.83 7.16
N ILE A 220 6.39 -17.20 7.54
CA ILE A 220 6.20 -15.75 7.40
C ILE A 220 6.95 -14.99 8.48
N SER A 221 7.66 -13.93 8.10
CA SER A 221 8.34 -13.06 9.07
C SER A 221 7.37 -12.13 9.80
N GLN A 222 7.74 -11.69 11.00
CA GLN A 222 7.00 -10.71 11.78
C GLN A 222 6.80 -9.40 10.99
N SER A 223 7.86 -8.88 10.36
CA SER A 223 7.83 -7.63 9.60
C SER A 223 6.86 -7.71 8.41
N TYR A 224 6.81 -8.85 7.72
CA TYR A 224 5.90 -9.05 6.60
C TYR A 224 4.43 -9.07 7.03
N ALA A 225 4.10 -9.81 8.09
CA ALA A 225 2.74 -9.84 8.62
C ALA A 225 2.27 -8.45 9.08
N MET A 226 3.16 -7.68 9.72
CA MET A 226 2.88 -6.30 10.12
C MET A 226 2.71 -5.35 8.92
N ALA A 227 3.54 -5.49 7.88
CA ALA A 227 3.44 -4.69 6.66
C ALA A 227 2.08 -4.89 5.97
N ILE A 228 1.58 -6.13 5.94
CA ILE A 228 0.26 -6.44 5.39
C ILE A 228 -0.84 -5.81 6.25
N ALA A 229 -0.80 -5.98 7.57
CA ALA A 229 -1.79 -5.35 8.45
C ALA A 229 -1.82 -3.83 8.30
N ARG A 230 -0.65 -3.19 8.19
CA ARG A 230 -0.50 -1.76 7.92
C ARG A 230 -1.14 -1.32 6.60
N GLN A 231 -1.00 -2.12 5.54
CA GLN A 231 -1.60 -1.83 4.23
C GLN A 231 -3.12 -2.03 4.24
N GLU A 232 -3.59 -3.08 4.90
CA GLU A 232 -4.99 -3.51 4.86
C GLU A 232 -5.90 -2.66 5.76
N SER A 233 -5.44 -2.30 6.96
CA SER A 233 -6.28 -1.61 7.96
C SER A 233 -5.76 -0.25 8.39
N ALA A 234 -4.52 0.11 8.02
CA ALA A 234 -3.80 1.23 8.62
C ALA A 234 -3.81 1.18 10.16
N TRP A 235 -3.79 -0.03 10.72
CA TRP A 235 -3.86 -0.36 12.15
C TRP A 235 -5.21 -0.20 12.85
N ASN A 236 -6.31 0.11 12.14
CA ASN A 236 -7.65 0.16 12.76
C ASN A 236 -8.21 -1.27 12.90
N PRO A 237 -8.36 -1.81 14.13
CA PRO A 237 -8.86 -3.16 14.33
C PRO A 237 -10.37 -3.30 14.10
N LYS A 238 -11.13 -2.20 14.06
CA LYS A 238 -12.60 -2.19 13.89
C LYS A 238 -13.02 -1.91 12.44
N VAL A 239 -12.08 -1.79 11.51
CA VAL A 239 -12.38 -1.46 10.11
C VAL A 239 -13.05 -2.62 9.38
N LYS A 240 -14.09 -2.30 8.61
CA LYS A 240 -14.78 -3.23 7.71
C LYS A 240 -14.83 -2.65 6.30
N SER A 241 -14.47 -3.45 5.30
CA SER A 241 -14.63 -3.06 3.91
C SER A 241 -16.09 -3.17 3.46
N PRO A 242 -16.49 -2.45 2.39
CA PRO A 242 -17.84 -2.57 1.81
C PRO A 242 -18.22 -4.00 1.40
N VAL A 243 -17.23 -4.84 1.10
CA VAL A 243 -17.42 -6.25 0.70
C VAL A 243 -17.32 -7.22 1.88
N GLY A 244 -17.15 -6.73 3.11
CA GLY A 244 -17.23 -7.53 4.34
C GLY A 244 -15.89 -8.00 4.93
N ALA A 245 -14.75 -7.61 4.35
CA ALA A 245 -13.43 -7.88 4.93
C ALA A 245 -13.31 -7.13 6.26
N SER A 246 -12.81 -7.80 7.31
CA SER A 246 -12.86 -7.27 8.69
C SER A 246 -11.51 -7.32 9.39
N GLY A 247 -11.27 -6.30 10.23
CA GLY A 247 -10.15 -6.29 11.18
C GLY A 247 -8.81 -5.81 10.61
N LEU A 248 -7.77 -5.92 11.45
CA LEU A 248 -6.39 -5.52 11.16
C LEU A 248 -5.84 -6.10 9.85
N MET A 249 -6.23 -7.33 9.48
CA MET A 249 -5.73 -8.02 8.28
C MET A 249 -6.80 -8.21 7.20
N GLN A 250 -7.94 -7.53 7.33
CA GLN A 250 -9.04 -7.53 6.37
C GLN A 250 -9.41 -8.94 5.89
N VAL A 251 -9.74 -9.83 6.83
CA VAL A 251 -10.09 -11.21 6.51
C VAL A 251 -11.57 -11.27 6.09
N MET A 252 -11.86 -11.97 5.00
CA MET A 252 -13.23 -12.24 4.55
C MET A 252 -13.88 -13.32 5.42
N PRO A 253 -15.18 -13.23 5.74
CA PRO A 253 -15.86 -14.23 6.58
C PRO A 253 -15.75 -15.66 6.04
N GLY A 254 -15.86 -15.85 4.71
CA GLY A 254 -15.70 -17.17 4.08
C GLY A 254 -14.28 -17.73 4.25
N THR A 255 -13.26 -16.90 4.06
CA THR A 255 -11.85 -17.27 4.30
C THR A 255 -11.59 -17.59 5.77
N ALA A 256 -12.26 -16.87 6.68
CA ALA A 256 -12.19 -17.13 8.10
C ALA A 256 -12.72 -18.54 8.43
N THR A 257 -13.95 -18.84 8.04
CA THR A 257 -14.56 -20.16 8.27
C THR A 257 -13.75 -21.30 7.64
N HIS A 258 -13.26 -21.11 6.41
CA HIS A 258 -12.45 -22.12 5.71
C HIS A 258 -11.14 -22.43 6.46
N THR A 259 -10.43 -21.40 6.88
CA THR A 259 -9.20 -21.56 7.67
C THR A 259 -9.47 -22.25 9.00
N VAL A 260 -10.53 -21.84 9.71
CA VAL A 260 -10.88 -22.40 11.02
C VAL A 260 -11.05 -23.90 10.93
N LYS A 261 -11.72 -24.35 9.88
CA LYS A 261 -11.88 -25.77 9.57
C LYS A 261 -10.56 -26.45 9.23
N MET A 262 -9.73 -25.83 8.38
CA MET A 262 -8.46 -26.39 7.92
C MET A 262 -7.43 -26.57 9.03
N PHE A 263 -7.36 -25.64 9.98
CA PHE A 263 -6.37 -25.64 11.07
C PHE A 263 -6.96 -26.06 12.42
N SER A 264 -8.20 -26.56 12.44
CA SER A 264 -8.90 -27.01 13.65
C SER A 264 -8.88 -25.97 14.78
N ILE A 265 -9.15 -24.72 14.41
CA ILE A 265 -9.24 -23.58 15.30
C ILE A 265 -10.41 -23.76 16.25
N SER A 266 -10.14 -23.71 17.55
CA SER A 266 -11.19 -23.78 18.58
C SER A 266 -11.74 -22.37 18.88
N GLY A 267 -13.03 -22.26 19.23
CA GLY A 267 -13.60 -21.02 19.77
C GLY A 267 -13.85 -19.88 18.77
N TYR A 268 -13.77 -20.11 17.46
CA TYR A 268 -14.32 -19.19 16.46
C TYR A 268 -15.80 -19.56 16.18
N SER A 269 -16.70 -18.65 16.51
CA SER A 269 -18.15 -18.81 16.36
C SER A 269 -18.81 -17.68 15.57
N SER A 270 -18.16 -16.50 15.47
CA SER A 270 -18.74 -15.33 14.81
C SER A 270 -17.69 -14.46 14.10
N PRO A 271 -18.01 -13.88 12.92
CA PRO A 271 -17.18 -12.87 12.26
C PRO A 271 -16.91 -11.62 13.10
N SER A 272 -17.71 -11.33 14.13
CA SER A 272 -17.45 -10.20 15.04
C SER A 272 -16.14 -10.36 15.81
N GLN A 273 -15.68 -11.60 16.03
CA GLN A 273 -14.38 -11.87 16.65
C GLN A 273 -13.24 -11.30 15.79
N LEU A 274 -13.41 -11.14 14.47
CA LEU A 274 -12.44 -10.50 13.56
C LEU A 274 -12.22 -9.01 13.82
N LEU A 275 -12.92 -8.39 14.78
CA LEU A 275 -12.73 -6.98 15.15
C LEU A 275 -11.97 -6.82 16.46
N ASP A 276 -11.69 -7.91 17.15
CA ASP A 276 -11.00 -7.89 18.42
C ASP A 276 -9.55 -8.34 18.20
N PRO A 277 -8.58 -7.41 18.25
CA PRO A 277 -7.17 -7.75 18.05
C PRO A 277 -6.61 -8.55 19.22
N GLU A 278 -7.30 -8.54 20.37
CA GLU A 278 -6.85 -9.09 21.62
C GLU A 278 -7.62 -10.34 22.03
N THR A 279 -8.48 -10.89 21.16
CA THR A 279 -9.28 -12.08 21.49
C THR A 279 -8.30 -13.12 22.01
N LYS A 280 -8.35 -13.38 23.32
CA LYS A 280 -7.48 -14.32 24.05
C LYS A 280 -7.66 -15.77 23.57
N HIS A 281 -8.43 -15.97 22.50
CA HIS A 281 -8.73 -17.22 21.84
C HIS A 281 -7.70 -17.40 20.72
N GLN A 282 -6.97 -18.51 20.83
CA GLN A 282 -5.68 -18.87 20.23
C GLN A 282 -5.53 -18.77 18.69
N HIS A 283 -6.44 -18.13 17.94
CA HIS A 283 -6.65 -18.49 16.55
C HIS A 283 -6.94 -17.36 15.55
N TRP A 284 -7.05 -16.10 16.02
CA TRP A 284 -7.25 -14.93 15.14
C TRP A 284 -6.20 -14.81 14.03
N HIS A 285 -4.99 -15.34 14.28
CA HIS A 285 -3.83 -15.21 13.39
C HIS A 285 -3.57 -16.39 12.47
N GLN A 286 -4.22 -17.54 12.70
CA GLN A 286 -4.19 -18.61 11.69
C GLN A 286 -4.96 -18.12 10.45
N LEU A 287 -6.09 -17.43 10.62
CA LEU A 287 -6.87 -16.76 9.56
C LEU A 287 -6.04 -15.81 8.70
N SER A 288 -5.14 -15.08 9.35
CA SER A 288 -4.40 -14.01 8.70
C SER A 288 -3.05 -14.45 8.14
N ALA A 289 -2.43 -15.50 8.71
CA ALA A 289 -1.31 -16.21 8.10
C ALA A 289 -1.71 -16.92 6.79
N ILE A 290 -2.98 -17.30 6.64
CA ILE A 290 -3.44 -18.04 5.45
C ILE A 290 -3.89 -17.14 4.31
N ARG A 291 -4.33 -15.90 4.57
CA ARG A 291 -4.44 -14.92 3.47
C ARG A 291 -3.07 -14.73 2.78
N LEU A 292 -1.97 -14.88 3.50
CA LEU A 292 -0.61 -14.84 2.94
C LEU A 292 -0.20 -16.14 2.21
N SER A 293 -0.94 -17.25 2.38
CA SER A 293 -0.67 -18.52 1.69
C SER A 293 -1.73 -18.92 0.66
N THR A 294 -2.85 -18.19 0.56
CA THR A 294 -3.97 -18.50 -0.36
C THR A 294 -4.37 -17.34 -1.27
N VAL A 295 -3.95 -16.10 -1.00
CA VAL A 295 -4.31 -14.91 -1.81
C VAL A 295 -3.09 -14.26 -2.47
N TRP A 296 -1.88 -14.74 -2.18
CA TRP A 296 -0.64 -14.33 -2.83
C TRP A 296 0.20 -15.56 -3.19
#